data_AF-A0A0D2J0Q8-F1
#
_entry.id   AF-A0A0D2J0Q8-F1
#
_cell.length_a   1.000
_cell.length_b   1.000
_cell.length_c   1.000
_cell.angle_alpha   90.00
_cell.angle_beta   90.00
_cell.angle_gamma   90.00
#
_symmetry.space_group_name_H-M   'P 1'
#
loop_
_entity.id
_entity.type
_entity.pdbx_description
1 polymer ?
#
loop_
_entity_poly.entity_id
_entity_poly.type
_entity_poly.pdbx_seq_one_letter_code
_entity_poly.pdbx_strand_id
1 'polypeptide(L)'
;MRQLPLGQLPLGRAPAASGGADGGGTSPEDEPACMAVTEYHYILLHPDRLMAVSGKVVAEVALGPSGASGVIGAPLTLLQDGGGGGGAGPYLVTSDALLEVGLLNEGRGMWRTYLEYEDYDSALKLAAGPAQRDTVYLAMARDSFARGDYKAAASQWARVVGGRPSFEDVALQLVEAGDPGALALFLSTKLQ
;
A
#
# COMPACT_ATOMS: atom_id res chain seq x y z
N MET A 1 -24.62 -15.84 -3.88
CA MET A 1 -23.67 -14.89 -4.49
C MET A 1 -22.28 -15.48 -4.41
N ARG A 2 -21.54 -15.50 -5.52
CA ARG A 2 -20.20 -16.09 -5.61
C ARG A 2 -19.20 -14.92 -5.55
N GLN A 3 -18.34 -14.90 -4.53
CA GLN A 3 -17.34 -13.85 -4.35
C GLN A 3 -16.07 -14.21 -5.15
N LEU A 4 -15.43 -13.20 -5.75
CA LEU A 4 -14.11 -13.32 -6.35
C LEU A 4 -13.05 -12.82 -5.36
N PRO A 5 -12.34 -13.71 -4.64
CA PRO A 5 -11.30 -13.28 -3.71
C PRO A 5 -10.02 -12.91 -4.46
N LEU A 6 -9.68 -11.62 -4.47
CA LEU A 6 -8.40 -11.10 -4.99
C LEU A 6 -7.17 -11.52 -4.17
N GLY A 7 -7.35 -12.15 -2.99
CA GLY A 7 -6.30 -12.34 -1.99
C GLY A 7 -5.77 -13.76 -1.73
N GLN A 8 -6.16 -14.79 -2.51
CA GLN A 8 -5.76 -16.18 -2.22
C GLN A 8 -5.03 -16.94 -3.34
N LEU A 9 -4.64 -16.26 -4.43
CA LEU A 9 -3.80 -16.92 -5.42
C LEU A 9 -2.32 -16.84 -4.98
N PRO A 10 -1.56 -17.96 -5.07
CA PRO A 10 -0.12 -17.89 -4.84
C PRO A 10 0.45 -16.85 -5.80
N LEU A 11 1.33 -15.98 -5.29
CA LEU A 11 2.08 -15.01 -6.09
C LEU A 11 2.78 -15.76 -7.23
N GLY A 12 2.11 -15.86 -8.38
CA GLY A 12 2.59 -16.51 -9.57
C GLY A 12 3.76 -15.72 -10.10
N ARG A 13 4.90 -16.39 -10.18
CA ARG A 13 6.18 -15.90 -10.71
C ARG A 13 5.97 -15.04 -11.95
N ALA A 14 6.54 -13.83 -11.94
CA ALA A 14 6.59 -12.94 -13.09
C ALA A 14 7.04 -13.72 -14.34
N PRO A 15 6.39 -13.53 -15.51
CA PRO A 15 6.88 -14.13 -16.74
C PRO A 15 8.28 -13.57 -17.04
N ALA A 16 9.17 -14.45 -17.51
CA ALA A 16 10.51 -14.08 -17.91
C ALA A 16 10.42 -13.05 -19.05
N ALA A 17 11.11 -11.92 -18.88
CA ALA A 17 11.24 -10.91 -19.92
C ALA A 17 11.90 -11.52 -21.16
N SER A 18 11.11 -11.76 -22.20
CA SER A 18 11.64 -11.96 -23.55
C SER A 18 11.97 -10.60 -24.12
N GLY A 19 13.27 -10.32 -24.27
CA GLY A 19 13.79 -9.09 -24.82
C GLY A 19 13.30 -8.83 -26.25
N GLY A 20 12.89 -7.59 -26.49
CA GLY A 20 12.61 -7.00 -27.78
C GLY A 20 12.34 -5.52 -27.56
N ALA A 21 13.25 -4.66 -28.00
CA ALA A 21 13.15 -3.22 -27.93
C ALA A 21 12.14 -2.67 -28.95
N ASP A 22 11.72 -1.42 -28.69
CA ASP A 22 11.00 -0.46 -29.54
C ASP A 22 9.46 -0.44 -29.50
N GLY A 23 8.95 0.71 -29.09
CA GLY A 23 7.58 1.17 -29.35
C GLY A 23 6.67 1.18 -28.13
N GLY A 24 6.61 2.32 -27.42
CA GLY A 24 5.56 2.60 -26.44
C GLY A 24 4.20 2.84 -27.09
N GLY A 25 3.66 1.82 -27.76
CA GLY A 25 2.27 1.76 -28.20
C GLY A 25 1.52 0.89 -27.23
N THR A 26 0.60 1.49 -26.45
CA THR A 26 -0.42 0.72 -25.74
C THR A 26 -1.29 0.05 -26.80
N SER A 27 -1.27 -1.27 -26.88
CA SER A 27 -2.26 -1.99 -27.68
C SER A 27 -3.66 -1.65 -27.15
N PRO A 28 -4.74 -1.70 -27.96
CA PRO A 28 -6.10 -1.47 -27.46
C PRO A 28 -6.51 -2.42 -26.33
N GLU A 29 -5.85 -3.58 -26.20
CA GLU A 29 -6.01 -4.51 -25.07
C GLU A 29 -5.40 -3.99 -23.74
N ASP A 30 -4.51 -3.01 -23.80
CA ASP A 30 -3.91 -2.34 -22.63
C ASP A 30 -4.72 -1.13 -22.15
N GLU A 31 -5.78 -0.74 -22.86
CA GLU A 31 -6.66 0.34 -22.42
C GLU A 31 -7.75 -0.23 -21.49
N PRO A 32 -7.95 0.34 -20.28
CA PRO A 32 -9.01 -0.12 -19.39
C PRO A 32 -10.37 0.28 -19.95
N ALA A 33 -11.28 -0.69 -20.06
CA ALA A 33 -12.65 -0.48 -20.52
C ALA A 33 -13.48 0.32 -19.50
N CYS A 34 -13.22 0.14 -18.21
CA CYS A 34 -13.84 0.94 -17.15
C CYS A 34 -13.01 0.94 -15.86
N MET A 35 -13.40 1.84 -14.94
CA MET A 35 -12.75 2.05 -13.66
C MET A 35 -13.77 2.17 -12.52
N ALA A 36 -13.43 1.64 -11.36
CA ALA A 36 -14.07 1.90 -10.07
C ALA A 36 -13.03 2.36 -9.04
N VAL A 37 -13.46 3.06 -7.98
CA VAL A 37 -12.55 3.67 -7.00
C VAL A 37 -12.90 3.17 -5.60
N THR A 38 -11.96 2.54 -4.91
CA THR A 38 -12.12 2.09 -3.52
C THR A 38 -11.50 3.11 -2.56
N GLU A 39 -11.41 2.77 -1.26
CA GLU A 39 -10.77 3.66 -0.29
C GLU A 39 -9.29 3.90 -0.62
N TYR A 40 -8.61 2.89 -1.19
CA TYR A 40 -7.16 2.93 -1.41
C TYR A 40 -6.72 2.62 -2.85
N HIS A 41 -7.60 2.13 -3.72
CA HIS A 41 -7.23 1.63 -5.05
C HIS A 41 -8.15 2.12 -6.16
N TYR A 42 -7.58 2.21 -7.35
CA TYR A 42 -8.32 2.20 -8.61
C TYR A 42 -8.45 0.74 -9.06
N ILE A 43 -9.68 0.30 -9.32
CA ILE A 43 -9.96 -0.99 -9.92
C ILE A 43 -10.19 -0.77 -11.41
N LEU A 44 -9.33 -1.35 -12.24
CA LEU A 44 -9.35 -1.22 -13.69
C LEU A 44 -9.81 -2.53 -14.31
N LEU A 45 -10.81 -2.45 -15.18
CA LEU A 45 -11.28 -3.59 -15.96
C LEU A 45 -10.68 -3.53 -17.36
N HIS A 46 -9.94 -4.58 -17.70
CA HIS A 46 -9.50 -4.88 -19.07
C HIS A 46 -10.35 -6.02 -19.64
N PRO A 47 -10.29 -6.26 -20.96
CA PRO A 47 -11.02 -7.36 -21.59
C PRO A 47 -10.73 -8.74 -20.99
N ASP A 48 -9.51 -8.96 -20.50
CA ASP A 48 -9.00 -10.25 -20.05
C ASP A 48 -8.57 -10.27 -18.58
N ARG A 49 -8.63 -9.14 -17.86
CA ARG A 49 -8.15 -9.04 -16.48
C ARG A 49 -8.81 -7.91 -15.69
N LEU A 50 -8.80 -8.06 -14.37
CA LEU A 50 -9.11 -7.01 -13.41
C LEU A 50 -7.83 -6.64 -12.67
N MET A 51 -7.54 -5.35 -12.55
CA MET A 51 -6.32 -4.85 -11.90
C MET A 51 -6.68 -3.91 -10.76
N ALA A 52 -5.98 -4.03 -9.64
CA ALA A 52 -6.02 -3.05 -8.55
C ALA A 52 -4.72 -2.24 -8.54
N VAL A 53 -4.84 -0.91 -8.54
CA VAL A 53 -3.71 0.01 -8.69
C VAL A 53 -3.73 1.08 -7.61
N SER A 54 -2.60 1.28 -6.94
CA SER A 54 -2.34 2.37 -5.99
C SER A 54 -0.93 2.94 -6.24
N GLY A 55 -0.78 3.70 -7.33
CA GLY A 55 0.51 4.15 -7.88
C GLY A 55 1.28 3.06 -8.64
N LYS A 56 1.14 1.79 -8.23
CA LYS A 56 1.60 0.59 -8.93
C LYS A 56 0.52 -0.49 -8.92
N VAL A 57 0.66 -1.49 -9.78
CA VAL A 57 -0.21 -2.67 -9.78
C VAL A 57 0.05 -3.47 -8.51
N VAL A 58 -0.97 -3.64 -7.68
CA VAL A 58 -0.88 -4.39 -6.42
C VAL A 58 -1.55 -5.76 -6.48
N ALA A 59 -2.51 -5.93 -7.39
CA ALA A 59 -3.14 -7.19 -7.67
C ALA A 59 -3.65 -7.23 -9.12
N GLU A 60 -3.65 -8.42 -9.70
CA GLU A 60 -4.17 -8.69 -11.03
C GLU A 60 -4.89 -10.04 -11.01
N VAL A 61 -6.07 -10.09 -11.61
CA VAL A 61 -6.88 -11.31 -11.75
C VAL A 61 -7.27 -11.47 -13.20
N ALA A 62 -6.76 -12.54 -13.83
CA ALA A 62 -7.20 -12.94 -15.16
C ALA A 62 -8.68 -13.35 -15.17
N LEU A 63 -9.42 -12.80 -16.12
CA LEU A 63 -10.82 -13.07 -16.40
C LEU A 63 -10.93 -14.10 -17.53
N GLY A 64 -11.97 -14.93 -17.46
CA GLY A 64 -12.26 -15.94 -18.47
C GLY A 64 -12.40 -17.36 -17.91
N PRO A 65 -12.91 -18.28 -18.74
CA PRO A 65 -13.33 -19.63 -18.31
C PRO A 65 -12.15 -20.52 -17.88
N SER A 66 -10.95 -20.27 -18.42
CA SER A 66 -9.72 -20.97 -18.04
C SER A 66 -8.92 -20.25 -16.94
N GLY A 67 -9.36 -19.06 -16.53
CA GLY A 67 -8.70 -18.28 -15.49
C GLY A 67 -9.07 -18.73 -14.08
N ALA A 68 -8.20 -18.42 -13.12
CA ALA A 68 -8.42 -18.74 -11.70
C ALA A 68 -9.70 -18.11 -11.10
N SER A 69 -10.22 -17.07 -11.76
CA SER A 69 -11.44 -16.37 -11.40
C SER A 69 -12.72 -17.21 -11.62
N GLY A 70 -12.71 -18.16 -12.57
CA GLY A 70 -13.87 -18.99 -12.90
C GLY A 70 -15.10 -18.17 -13.34
N VAL A 71 -14.84 -16.98 -13.88
CA VAL A 71 -15.83 -16.02 -14.38
C VAL A 71 -16.37 -16.53 -15.71
N ILE A 72 -17.70 -16.52 -15.82
CA ILE A 72 -18.43 -16.94 -17.02
C ILE A 72 -19.05 -15.69 -17.66
N GLY A 73 -19.04 -15.65 -18.98
CA GLY A 73 -19.50 -14.51 -19.77
C GLY A 73 -18.41 -13.46 -20.02
N ALA A 74 -18.61 -12.65 -21.04
CA ALA A 74 -17.70 -11.56 -21.39
C ALA A 74 -17.82 -10.43 -20.35
N PRO A 75 -16.72 -9.88 -19.82
CA PRO A 75 -16.78 -8.72 -18.93
C PRO A 75 -17.32 -7.49 -19.67
N LEU A 76 -18.27 -6.78 -19.05
CA LEU A 76 -18.95 -5.64 -19.65
C LEU A 76 -18.61 -4.33 -18.95
N THR A 77 -18.75 -4.28 -17.63
CA THR A 77 -18.48 -3.06 -16.86
C THR A 77 -18.32 -3.32 -15.36
N LEU A 78 -17.92 -2.29 -14.62
CA LEU A 78 -17.92 -2.23 -13.18
C LEU A 78 -19.07 -1.34 -12.71
N LEU A 79 -19.79 -1.79 -11.70
CA LEU A 79 -20.84 -1.04 -11.04
C LEU A 79 -20.43 -0.80 -9.59
N GLN A 80 -20.44 0.46 -9.16
CA GLN A 80 -20.14 0.81 -7.78
C GLN A 80 -21.36 1.48 -7.15
N ASP A 81 -21.81 0.95 -6.01
CA ASP A 81 -22.87 1.56 -5.22
C ASP A 81 -22.28 2.70 -4.38
N GLY A 82 -22.66 3.94 -4.70
CA GLY A 82 -22.23 5.14 -3.96
C GLY A 82 -22.82 5.25 -2.55
N GLY A 83 -23.81 4.43 -2.19
CA GLY A 83 -24.46 4.42 -0.87
C GLY A 83 -23.80 3.48 0.15
N GLY A 84 -22.86 2.64 -0.27
CA GLY A 84 -22.25 1.61 0.57
C GLY A 84 -21.18 2.13 1.50
N GLY A 85 -21.56 2.80 2.58
CA GLY A 85 -20.67 2.97 3.73
C GLY A 85 -20.27 1.61 4.30
N GLY A 86 -18.98 1.26 4.26
CA GLY A 86 -18.44 0.10 4.97
C GLY A 86 -18.09 -1.13 4.11
N GLY A 87 -17.17 -0.97 3.15
CA GLY A 87 -16.34 -2.10 2.69
C GLY A 87 -16.92 -3.05 1.64
N ALA A 88 -18.07 -2.72 1.04
CA ALA A 88 -18.55 -3.46 -0.14
C ALA A 88 -17.75 -3.03 -1.38
N GLY A 89 -17.15 -4.00 -2.07
CA GLY A 89 -16.38 -3.74 -3.29
C GLY A 89 -17.27 -3.46 -4.50
N PRO A 90 -16.69 -3.00 -5.63
CA PRO A 90 -17.44 -2.84 -6.86
C PRO A 90 -17.95 -4.20 -7.36
N TYR A 91 -19.00 -4.17 -8.18
CA TYR A 91 -19.53 -5.35 -8.85
C TYR A 91 -19.01 -5.40 -10.29
N LEU A 92 -18.53 -6.57 -10.71
CA LEU A 92 -18.25 -6.89 -12.09
C LEU A 92 -19.52 -7.41 -12.75
N VAL A 93 -19.96 -6.70 -13.79
CA VAL A 93 -21.05 -7.13 -14.67
C VAL A 93 -20.44 -7.88 -15.86
N THR A 94 -20.88 -9.11 -16.07
CA THR A 94 -20.58 -9.89 -17.29
C THR A 94 -21.85 -10.12 -18.09
N SER A 95 -21.73 -10.70 -19.28
CA SER A 95 -22.90 -11.11 -20.08
C SER A 95 -23.81 -12.10 -19.35
N ASP A 96 -23.26 -12.87 -18.40
CA ASP A 96 -23.92 -14.05 -17.83
C ASP A 96 -24.09 -13.96 -16.30
N ALA A 97 -23.42 -13.01 -15.64
CA ALA A 97 -23.40 -12.91 -14.19
C ALA A 97 -23.13 -11.50 -13.66
N LEU A 98 -23.53 -11.28 -12.40
CA LEU A 98 -23.12 -10.15 -11.58
C LEU A 98 -22.29 -10.69 -10.41
N LEU A 99 -21.05 -10.22 -10.28
CA LEU A 99 -20.07 -10.75 -9.33
C LEU A 99 -19.54 -9.63 -8.45
N GLU A 100 -19.49 -9.86 -7.14
CA GLU A 100 -18.88 -8.92 -6.21
C GLU A 100 -17.35 -9.07 -6.26
N VAL A 101 -16.64 -7.95 -6.44
CA VAL A 101 -15.18 -7.88 -6.35
C VAL A 101 -14.81 -7.77 -4.87
N GLY A 102 -14.25 -8.86 -4.31
CA GLY A 102 -13.89 -8.88 -2.89
C GLY A 102 -12.65 -8.05 -2.58
N LEU A 103 -12.80 -7.01 -1.77
CA LEU A 103 -11.70 -6.18 -1.27
C LEU A 103 -11.18 -6.73 0.07
N LEU A 104 -10.21 -7.64 0.02
CA LEU A 104 -9.65 -8.21 1.24
C LEU A 104 -8.42 -7.42 1.72
N ASN A 105 -8.57 -6.74 2.87
CA ASN A 105 -7.49 -6.04 3.57
C ASN A 105 -6.73 -5.03 2.68
N GLU A 106 -7.47 -4.22 1.92
CA GLU A 106 -6.88 -3.29 0.95
C GLU A 106 -5.93 -2.27 1.58
N GLY A 107 -6.17 -1.84 2.83
CA GLY A 107 -5.27 -0.92 3.54
C GLY A 107 -3.91 -1.51 3.96
N ARG A 108 -3.70 -2.84 3.90
CA ARG A 108 -2.53 -3.52 4.49
C ARG A 108 -1.18 -2.96 4.02
N GLY A 109 -1.11 -2.56 2.76
CA GLY A 109 0.11 -2.05 2.12
C GLY A 109 0.28 -0.54 2.19
N MET A 110 -0.80 0.18 2.47
CA MET A 110 -0.89 1.62 2.21
C MET A 110 -0.03 2.49 3.12
N TRP A 111 0.34 1.99 4.30
CA TRP A 111 1.28 2.70 5.16
C TRP A 111 2.62 3.01 4.48
N ARG A 112 3.08 2.17 3.53
CA ARG A 112 4.30 2.42 2.76
C ARG A 112 4.11 3.53 1.74
N THR A 113 2.97 3.52 1.07
CA THR A 113 2.60 4.55 0.10
C THR A 113 2.52 5.92 0.78
N TYR A 114 1.85 6.02 1.94
CA TYR A 114 1.82 7.26 2.72
C TYR A 114 3.19 7.66 3.26
N LEU A 115 4.03 6.68 3.64
CA LEU A 115 5.41 6.94 4.05
C LEU A 115 6.26 7.53 2.92
N GLU A 116 6.10 7.04 1.68
CA GLU A 116 6.76 7.57 0.48
C GLU A 116 6.34 9.02 0.18
N TYR A 117 5.09 9.38 0.52
CA TYR A 117 4.58 10.76 0.42
C TYR A 117 4.90 11.64 1.63
N GLU A 118 5.68 11.14 2.60
CA GLU A 118 5.97 11.83 3.87
C GLU A 118 4.70 12.19 4.70
N ASP A 119 3.56 11.56 4.42
CA ASP A 119 2.36 11.64 5.26
C ASP A 119 2.46 10.62 6.39
N TYR A 120 3.22 10.99 7.41
CA TYR A 120 3.52 10.14 8.54
C TYR A 120 2.29 9.83 9.42
N ASP A 121 1.33 10.76 9.49
CA ASP A 121 0.12 10.57 10.29
C ASP A 121 -0.77 9.47 9.69
N SER A 122 -0.99 9.50 8.38
CA SER A 122 -1.72 8.45 7.67
C SER A 122 -0.96 7.13 7.69
N ALA A 123 0.36 7.17 7.53
CA ALA A 123 1.20 5.97 7.63
C ALA A 123 1.12 5.30 9.01
N LEU A 124 1.15 6.07 10.11
CA LEU A 124 1.04 5.55 11.48
C LEU A 124 -0.34 4.97 11.78
N LYS A 125 -1.42 5.53 11.20
CA LYS A 125 -2.79 4.99 11.35
C LYS A 125 -2.92 3.61 10.69
N LEU A 126 -2.25 3.40 9.56
CA LEU A 126 -2.33 2.16 8.78
C LEU A 126 -1.24 1.13 9.14
N ALA A 127 -0.20 1.54 9.86
CA ALA A 127 0.83 0.65 10.37
C ALA A 127 0.30 -0.21 11.53
N ALA A 128 -0.09 -1.45 11.20
CA ALA A 128 -0.73 -2.39 12.13
C ALA A 128 0.23 -2.99 13.17
N GLY A 129 1.50 -3.18 12.81
CA GLY A 129 2.48 -3.88 13.65
C GLY A 129 3.60 -2.97 14.19
N PRO A 130 4.24 -3.32 15.33
CA PRO A 130 5.36 -2.56 15.90
C PRO A 130 6.48 -2.31 14.89
N ALA A 131 6.89 -3.32 14.12
CA ALA A 131 7.95 -3.18 13.11
C ALA A 131 7.59 -2.19 11.98
N GLN A 132 6.31 -2.09 11.61
CA GLN A 132 5.85 -1.12 10.61
C GLN A 132 5.89 0.29 11.20
N ARG A 133 5.38 0.45 12.43
CA ARG A 133 5.40 1.72 13.15
C ARG A 133 6.82 2.21 13.40
N ASP A 134 7.73 1.32 13.75
CA ASP A 134 9.15 1.60 13.87
C ASP A 134 9.72 2.16 12.57
N THR A 135 9.39 1.55 11.43
CA THR A 135 9.84 2.04 10.11
C THR A 135 9.36 3.48 9.87
N VAL A 136 8.10 3.78 10.20
CA VAL A 136 7.55 5.13 10.06
C VAL A 136 8.23 6.12 11.02
N TYR A 137 8.37 5.78 12.30
CA TYR A 137 9.04 6.64 13.28
C TYR A 137 10.52 6.90 12.94
N LEU A 138 11.22 5.90 12.39
CA LEU A 138 12.59 6.07 11.93
C LEU A 138 12.70 7.06 10.79
N ALA A 139 11.77 7.03 9.83
CA ALA A 139 11.72 7.99 8.74
C ALA A 139 11.38 9.39 9.25
N MET A 140 10.35 9.52 10.10
CA MET A 140 9.98 10.79 10.75
C MET A 140 11.16 11.43 11.49
N ALA A 141 11.88 10.61 12.27
CA ALA A 141 13.01 11.07 13.06
C ALA A 141 14.16 11.54 12.18
N ARG A 142 14.47 10.81 11.10
CA ARG A 142 15.50 11.21 10.14
C ARG A 142 15.16 12.51 9.43
N ASP A 143 13.92 12.68 9.00
CA ASP A 143 13.45 13.90 8.35
C ASP A 143 13.50 15.10 9.32
N SER A 144 12.97 14.94 10.54
CA SER A 144 13.03 15.99 11.57
C SER A 144 14.47 16.37 11.93
N PHE A 145 15.37 15.37 12.04
CA PHE A 145 16.78 15.59 12.30
C PHE A 145 17.47 16.34 11.15
N ALA A 146 17.17 15.97 9.89
CA ALA A 146 17.71 16.65 8.71
C ALA A 146 17.24 18.11 8.60
N ARG A 147 16.03 18.42 9.11
CA ARG A 147 15.49 19.78 9.22
C ARG A 147 16.07 20.57 10.40
N GLY A 148 16.88 19.95 11.25
CA GLY A 148 17.46 20.56 12.46
C GLY A 148 16.52 20.58 13.67
N ASP A 149 15.34 19.95 13.59
CA ASP A 149 14.44 19.79 14.75
C ASP A 149 14.81 18.54 15.55
N TYR A 150 15.90 18.67 16.31
CA TYR A 150 16.47 17.57 17.08
C TYR A 150 15.55 17.07 18.19
N LYS A 151 14.69 17.94 18.76
CA LYS A 151 13.74 17.54 19.80
C LYS A 151 12.61 16.68 19.24
N ALA A 152 12.06 17.06 18.09
CA ALA A 152 11.09 16.22 17.39
C ALA A 152 11.73 14.86 17.03
N ALA A 153 12.92 14.86 16.44
CA ALA A 153 13.66 13.65 16.11
C ALA A 153 13.89 12.73 17.32
N ALA A 154 14.35 13.29 18.44
CA ALA A 154 14.54 12.58 19.70
C ALA A 154 13.24 11.91 20.19
N SER A 155 12.12 12.64 20.16
CA SER A 155 10.82 12.11 20.59
C SER A 155 10.33 10.96 19.70
N GLN A 156 10.62 11.01 18.40
CA GLN A 156 10.22 10.00 17.42
C GLN A 156 11.11 8.76 17.53
N TRP A 157 12.44 8.92 17.62
CA TRP A 157 13.36 7.81 17.90
C TRP A 157 13.08 7.12 19.23
N ALA A 158 12.60 7.86 20.23
CA ALA A 158 12.22 7.28 21.51
C ALA A 158 11.09 6.24 21.36
N ARG A 159 10.19 6.42 20.39
CA ARG A 159 9.03 5.54 20.16
C ARG A 159 9.35 4.23 19.43
N VAL A 160 10.56 4.08 18.88
CA VAL A 160 10.99 2.89 18.14
C VAL A 160 11.27 1.73 19.09
N VAL A 161 10.60 0.58 18.96
CA VAL A 161 10.76 -0.53 19.93
C VAL A 161 11.77 -1.58 19.46
N GLY A 162 11.97 -1.74 18.15
CA GLY A 162 12.77 -2.81 17.54
C GLY A 162 14.29 -2.74 17.78
N GLY A 163 14.79 -1.80 18.58
CA GLY A 163 16.20 -1.71 18.97
C GLY A 163 17.18 -1.40 17.83
N ARG A 164 16.68 -0.89 16.70
CA ARG A 164 17.49 -0.48 15.54
C ARG A 164 17.03 0.90 15.05
N PRO A 165 17.93 1.90 14.92
CA PRO A 165 19.34 1.88 15.36
C PRO A 165 19.47 1.66 16.88
N SER A 166 20.67 1.30 17.34
CA SER A 166 20.88 1.02 18.76
C SER A 166 20.66 2.27 19.60
N PHE A 167 20.40 2.09 20.89
CA PHE A 167 20.20 3.21 21.80
C PHE A 167 21.42 4.15 21.81
N GLU A 168 22.60 3.56 21.83
CA GLU A 168 23.90 4.24 21.84
C GLU A 168 24.12 5.04 20.56
N ASP A 169 23.79 4.47 19.39
CA ASP A 169 23.91 5.17 18.11
C ASP A 169 23.05 6.44 18.07
N VAL A 170 21.80 6.35 18.54
CA VAL A 170 20.89 7.50 18.59
C VAL A 170 21.40 8.55 19.58
N ALA A 171 21.83 8.12 20.76
CA ALA A 171 22.38 9.03 21.76
C ALA A 171 23.61 9.78 21.23
N LEU A 172 24.50 9.06 20.52
CA LEU A 172 25.69 9.66 19.91
C LEU A 172 25.32 10.69 18.84
N GLN A 173 24.38 10.38 17.94
CA GLN A 173 23.90 11.33 16.93
C GLN A 173 23.33 12.61 17.55
N LEU A 174 22.57 12.50 18.64
CA LEU A 174 22.01 13.66 19.35
C LEU A 174 23.09 14.48 20.08
N VAL A 175 24.14 13.83 20.61
CA VAL A 175 25.31 14.53 21.18
C VAL A 175 26.05 15.31 20.10
N GLU A 176 26.31 14.68 18.95
CA GLU A 176 26.99 15.32 17.82
C GLU A 176 26.18 16.49 17.22
N ALA A 177 24.85 16.42 17.28
CA ALA A 177 23.96 17.52 16.88
C ALA A 177 24.07 18.77 17.79
N GLY A 178 24.63 18.62 19.00
CA GLY A 178 24.88 19.74 19.91
C GLY A 178 23.66 20.29 20.65
N ASP A 179 22.53 19.57 20.68
CA ASP A 179 21.33 19.96 21.45
C ASP A 179 21.15 19.07 22.71
N PRO A 180 21.54 19.55 23.91
CA PRO A 180 21.38 18.79 25.14
C PRO A 180 19.91 18.55 25.52
N GLY A 181 18.98 19.40 25.07
CA GLY A 181 17.56 19.24 25.33
C GLY A 181 16.95 18.08 24.55
N ALA A 182 17.42 17.85 23.33
CA ALA A 182 17.00 16.70 22.51
C ALA A 182 17.47 15.37 23.13
N LEU A 183 18.72 15.31 23.60
CA LEU A 183 19.23 14.13 24.30
C LEU A 183 18.45 13.84 25.58
N ALA A 184 18.22 14.85 26.43
CA ALA A 184 17.46 14.67 27.66
C ALA A 184 16.04 14.14 27.40
N LEU A 185 15.38 14.68 26.36
CA LEU A 185 14.06 14.20 25.95
C LEU A 185 14.09 12.74 25.51
N PHE A 186 15.03 12.36 24.65
CA PHE A 186 15.20 10.97 24.21
C PHE A 186 15.38 10.02 25.39
N LEU A 187 16.31 10.32 26.30
CA LEU A 187 16.58 9.51 27.49
C LEU A 187 15.35 9.38 28.39
N SER A 188 14.68 10.49 28.69
CA SER A 188 13.50 10.49 29.56
C SER A 188 12.32 9.68 28.98
N THR A 189 12.16 9.68 27.66
CA THR A 189 11.05 9.00 26.99
C THR A 189 11.35 7.52 26.77
N LYS A 190 12.63 7.16 26.58
CA LYS A 190 13.05 5.78 26.29
C LYS A 190 13.19 4.90 27.53
N LEU A 191 13.53 5.50 28.67
CA LEU A 191 13.86 4.79 29.91
C LEU A 191 12.68 4.70 30.90
N GLN A 192 11.55 5.35 30.59
CA GLN A 192 10.28 5.15 31.30
C GLN A 192 9.56 3.91 30.74
#